data_AF-A0A1B2EQU0-F1
#
_entry.id   AF-A0A1B2EQU0-F1
#
_cell.length_a   1.000
_cell.length_b   1.000
_cell.length_c   1.000
_cell.angle_alpha   90.00
_cell.angle_beta   90.00
_cell.angle_gamma   90.00
#
_symmetry.space_group_name_H-M   'P 1'
#
loop_
_entity.id
_entity.type
_entity.pdbx_description
1 polymer ?
#
loop_
_entity_poly.entity_id
_entity_poly.type
_entity_poly.pdbx_seq_one_letter_code
_entity_poly.pdbx_strand_id
1 'polypeptide(L)'
;MLHASRLGVDSHGVHLALHYARVLRSGRVNPTPKMQIRRTALGSAVLDADNGLGHASGYAAMELACSLAKEAGVDAVGVINSSHFGAAGAYALAGALLH
;
A
#
# COMPACT_ATOMS: atom_id res chain seq x y z
N MET A 1 -9.16 -5.28 2.41
CA MET A 1 -9.82 -6.59 2.64
C MET A 1 -11.25 -6.64 2.10
N LEU A 2 -12.17 -5.73 2.46
CA LEU A 2 -13.56 -5.77 1.94
C LEU A 2 -13.64 -5.72 0.42
N HIS A 3 -12.81 -4.90 -0.23
CA HIS A 3 -12.70 -4.86 -1.70
C HIS A 3 -12.49 -6.26 -2.31
N ALA A 4 -11.52 -7.01 -1.78
CA ALA A 4 -11.18 -8.33 -2.29
C ALA A 4 -12.33 -9.33 -2.09
N SER A 5 -12.93 -9.38 -0.90
CA SER A 5 -14.07 -10.28 -0.64
C SER A 5 -15.30 -9.95 -1.50
N ARG A 6 -15.59 -8.66 -1.75
CA ARG A 6 -16.71 -8.25 -2.60
C ARG A 6 -16.52 -8.64 -4.07
N LEU A 7 -15.28 -8.77 -4.51
CA LEU A 7 -14.93 -9.09 -5.89
C LEU A 7 -14.54 -10.57 -6.09
N GLY A 8 -14.78 -11.43 -5.10
CA GLY A 8 -14.46 -12.86 -5.17
C GLY A 8 -12.96 -13.19 -5.11
N VAL A 9 -12.12 -12.24 -4.69
CA VAL A 9 -10.67 -12.44 -4.47
C VAL A 9 -10.43 -12.83 -3.01
N ASP A 10 -11.08 -13.90 -2.57
CA ASP A 10 -11.15 -14.26 -1.14
C ASP A 10 -9.81 -14.65 -0.53
N SER A 11 -8.86 -15.11 -1.36
CA SER A 11 -7.47 -15.35 -0.95
C SER A 11 -6.78 -14.10 -0.37
N HIS A 12 -7.30 -12.91 -0.66
CA HIS A 12 -6.79 -11.62 -0.18
C HIS A 12 -7.87 -10.78 0.56
N GLY A 13 -8.96 -11.43 0.95
CA GLY A 13 -10.15 -10.85 1.57
C GLY A 13 -10.19 -10.91 3.09
N VAL A 14 -11.41 -10.86 3.65
CA VAL A 14 -11.65 -10.87 5.10
C VAL A 14 -11.13 -12.15 5.78
N HIS A 15 -10.97 -13.24 5.04
CA HIS A 15 -10.37 -14.48 5.55
C HIS A 15 -8.97 -14.24 6.16
N LEU A 16 -8.20 -13.29 5.62
CA LEU A 16 -6.88 -12.96 6.15
C LEU A 16 -6.91 -12.03 7.38
N ALA A 17 -8.06 -11.57 7.86
CA ALA A 17 -8.15 -10.64 8.99
C ALA A 17 -7.42 -11.17 10.24
N LEU A 18 -7.61 -12.44 10.57
CA LEU A 18 -6.93 -13.09 11.70
C LEU A 18 -5.42 -13.23 11.48
N HIS A 19 -4.98 -13.41 10.22
CA HIS A 19 -3.57 -13.43 9.86
C HIS A 19 -2.93 -12.07 10.15
N TYR A 20 -3.52 -10.97 9.70
CA TYR A 20 -2.98 -9.62 9.96
C TYR A 20 -2.97 -9.27 11.44
N ALA A 21 -4.03 -9.62 12.17
CA ALA A 21 -4.08 -9.43 13.62
C ALA A 21 -2.96 -10.23 14.33
N ARG A 22 -2.63 -11.43 13.85
CA ARG A 22 -1.55 -12.26 14.41
C ARG A 22 -0.17 -11.64 14.15
N VAL A 23 0.13 -11.18 12.94
CA VAL A 23 1.47 -10.61 12.63
C VAL A 23 1.71 -9.28 13.33
N LEU A 24 0.65 -8.50 13.59
CA LEU A 24 0.72 -7.29 14.43
C LEU A 24 1.01 -7.65 15.88
N ARG A 25 0.24 -8.59 16.46
CA ARG A 25 0.44 -9.02 17.85
C ARG A 25 1.80 -9.69 18.07
N SER A 26 2.34 -10.37 17.07
CA SER A 26 3.66 -11.02 17.18
C SER A 26 4.83 -10.04 17.01
N GLY A 27 4.58 -8.76 16.73
CA GLY A 27 5.63 -7.77 16.46
C GLY A 27 6.36 -7.98 15.13
N ARG A 28 5.86 -8.86 14.25
CA ARG A 28 6.44 -9.07 12.91
C ARG A 28 6.18 -7.86 12.00
N VAL A 29 5.10 -7.14 12.26
CA VAL A 29 4.71 -5.91 11.57
C VAL A 29 4.69 -4.77 12.57
N ASN A 30 5.27 -3.63 12.20
CA ASN A 30 5.25 -2.42 13.01
C ASN A 30 3.82 -1.83 13.03
N PRO A 31 3.17 -1.73 14.20
CA PRO A 31 1.81 -1.19 14.30
C PRO A 31 1.78 0.35 14.18
N THR A 32 2.92 1.02 14.34
CA THR A 32 3.06 2.48 14.28
C THR A 32 4.21 2.87 13.33
N PRO A 33 4.11 2.54 12.04
CA PRO A 33 5.19 2.78 11.09
C PRO A 33 5.39 4.28 10.83
N LYS A 34 6.65 4.71 10.78
CA LYS A 34 7.04 6.05 10.35
C LYS A 34 7.50 5.99 8.89
N MET A 35 6.55 6.07 7.97
CA MET A 35 6.85 5.98 6.55
C MET A 35 7.73 7.14 6.07
N GLN A 36 8.71 6.83 5.21
CA GLN A 36 9.63 7.82 4.66
C GLN A 36 9.61 7.78 3.14
N ILE A 37 9.66 8.96 2.52
CA ILE A 37 9.62 9.11 1.07
C ILE A 37 11.00 9.58 0.60
N ARG A 38 11.51 8.93 -0.45
CA ARG A 38 12.70 9.37 -1.17
C ARG A 38 12.36 9.51 -2.66
N ARG A 39 12.30 10.75 -3.17
CA ARG A 39 12.23 10.98 -4.62
C ARG A 39 13.50 10.44 -5.28
N THR A 40 13.34 9.72 -6.38
CA THR A 40 14.46 9.14 -7.17
C THR A 40 14.61 9.82 -8.52
N ALA A 41 13.52 10.34 -9.09
CA ALA A 41 13.53 11.21 -10.27
C ALA A 41 12.24 12.06 -10.30
N LEU A 42 12.00 12.79 -11.40
CA LEU A 42 10.75 13.56 -11.58
C LEU A 42 9.50 12.67 -11.54
N GLY A 43 9.54 11.51 -12.19
CA GLY A 43 8.45 10.52 -12.25
C GLY A 43 8.77 9.23 -11.49
N SER A 44 9.54 9.30 -10.40
CA SER A 44 9.69 8.12 -9.53
C SER A 44 10.07 8.46 -8.08
N ALA A 45 9.62 7.62 -7.16
CA ALA A 45 10.01 7.67 -5.76
C ALA A 45 10.07 6.27 -5.11
N VAL A 46 10.63 6.22 -3.91
CA VAL A 46 10.58 5.05 -3.01
C VAL A 46 9.90 5.45 -1.70
N LEU A 47 8.93 4.65 -1.26
CA LEU A 47 8.29 4.71 0.04
C LEU A 47 8.85 3.58 0.93
N ASP A 48 9.59 3.94 1.97
CA ASP A 48 9.93 3.03 3.06
C ASP A 48 8.74 2.93 4.03
N ALA A 49 8.20 1.73 4.20
CA ALA A 49 7.01 1.48 5.01
C ALA A 49 7.32 1.14 6.48
N ASP A 50 8.60 1.17 6.91
CA ASP A 50 9.02 0.93 8.30
C ASP A 50 8.47 -0.37 8.91
N ASN A 51 8.51 -1.44 8.10
CA ASN A 51 7.94 -2.76 8.38
C ASN A 51 6.44 -2.74 8.73
N GLY A 52 5.71 -1.74 8.26
CA GLY A 52 4.29 -1.55 8.49
C GLY A 52 3.38 -2.50 7.71
N LEU A 53 2.07 -2.36 7.93
CA LEU A 53 1.06 -3.11 7.17
C LEU A 53 1.10 -2.70 5.70
N GLY A 54 1.22 -3.70 4.82
CA GLY A 54 1.26 -3.49 3.37
C GLY A 54 0.04 -2.76 2.82
N HIS A 55 -1.10 -2.88 3.50
CA HIS A 55 -2.32 -2.15 3.14
C HIS A 55 -2.16 -0.64 3.28
N ALA A 56 -1.62 -0.19 4.41
CA ALA A 56 -1.41 1.22 4.68
C ALA A 56 -0.38 1.81 3.71
N SER A 57 0.73 1.11 3.50
CA SER A 57 1.75 1.57 2.54
C SER A 57 1.28 1.53 1.10
N GLY A 58 0.42 0.60 0.71
CA GLY A 58 -0.15 0.52 -0.63
C GLY A 58 -1.04 1.72 -0.97
N TYR A 59 -1.90 2.13 -0.04
CA TYR A 59 -2.70 3.35 -0.20
C TYR A 59 -1.83 4.61 -0.22
N ALA A 60 -0.88 4.73 0.71
CA ALA A 60 0.03 5.88 0.77
C ALA A 60 0.90 6.01 -0.50
N ALA A 61 1.39 4.88 -1.04
CA ALA A 61 2.17 4.87 -2.27
C ALA A 61 1.34 5.27 -3.49
N MET A 62 0.08 4.83 -3.57
CA MET A 62 -0.81 5.22 -4.67
C MET A 62 -1.13 6.73 -4.61
N GLU A 63 -1.45 7.25 -3.42
CA GLU A 63 -1.69 8.68 -3.24
C GLU A 63 -0.46 9.52 -3.63
N LEU A 64 0.73 9.08 -3.20
CA LEU A 64 1.99 9.70 -3.60
C LEU A 64 2.17 9.66 -5.12
N ALA A 65 2.00 8.50 -5.76
CA ALA A 65 2.13 8.36 -7.21
C ALA A 65 1.18 9.30 -7.96
N CYS A 66 -0.10 9.36 -7.56
CA CYS A 66 -1.08 10.28 -8.14
C CYS A 66 -0.68 11.76 -7.93
N SER A 67 -0.13 12.11 -6.77
CA SER A 67 0.36 13.46 -6.49
C SER A 67 1.53 13.85 -7.40
N LEU A 68 2.53 12.97 -7.52
CA LEU A 68 3.73 13.20 -8.33
C LEU A 68 3.42 13.20 -9.83
N ALA A 69 2.50 12.35 -10.28
CA ALA A 69 2.08 12.28 -11.67
C ALA A 69 1.41 13.57 -12.18
N LYS A 70 0.87 14.43 -11.30
CA LYS A 70 0.33 15.75 -11.70
C LYS A 70 1.40 16.66 -12.31
N GLU A 71 2.65 16.52 -11.88
CA GLU A 71 3.79 17.28 -12.38
C GLU A 71 4.48 16.53 -13.53
N ALA A 72 4.70 15.23 -13.37
CA ALA A 72 5.52 14.42 -14.28
C ALA A 72 4.74 13.80 -15.45
N GLY A 73 3.41 13.89 -15.46
CA GLY A 73 2.50 13.17 -16.36
C GLY A 73 2.33 11.69 -16.00
N VAL A 74 3.40 11.04 -15.53
CA VAL A 74 3.42 9.67 -15.01
C VAL A 74 4.41 9.57 -13.85
N ASP A 75 4.07 8.76 -12.84
CA ASP A 75 4.98 8.47 -11.72
C ASP A 75 4.96 6.98 -11.35
N ALA A 76 6.08 6.50 -10.84
CA ALA A 76 6.23 5.16 -10.28
C ALA A 76 6.80 5.20 -8.85
N VAL A 77 6.02 4.70 -7.89
CA VAL A 77 6.44 4.59 -6.49
C VAL A 77 6.73 3.13 -6.12
N GLY A 78 7.98 2.83 -5.79
CA GLY A 78 8.37 1.55 -5.19
C GLY A 78 8.14 1.55 -3.68
N VAL A 79 7.63 0.46 -3.11
CA VAL A 79 7.46 0.31 -1.65
C VAL A 79 8.45 -0.70 -1.10
N ILE A 80 9.23 -0.31 -0.09
CA ILE A 80 10.21 -1.18 0.59
C ILE A 80 9.87 -1.32 2.08
N ASN A 81 10.47 -2.32 2.74
CA ASN A 81 10.26 -2.61 4.16
C ASN A 81 8.76 -2.66 4.51
N SER A 82 7.99 -3.39 3.71
CA SER A 82 6.54 -3.53 3.85
C SER A 82 6.17 -4.99 4.12
N SER A 83 4.88 -5.26 4.25
CA SER A 83 4.32 -6.60 4.43
C SER A 83 3.28 -6.90 3.35
N HIS A 84 2.63 -8.07 3.42
CA HIS A 84 1.62 -8.46 2.45
C HIS A 84 0.48 -7.43 2.37
N PHE A 85 0.21 -6.92 1.17
CA PHE A 85 -0.72 -5.82 0.94
C PHE A 85 -2.13 -6.25 0.50
N GLY A 86 -2.48 -7.53 0.52
CA GLY A 86 -3.80 -7.97 0.04
C GLY A 86 -4.01 -7.76 -1.47
N ALA A 87 -5.24 -7.47 -1.90
CA ALA A 87 -5.59 -7.40 -3.32
C ALA A 87 -5.17 -6.06 -3.94
N ALA A 88 -4.28 -6.11 -4.92
CA ALA A 88 -3.73 -4.91 -5.58
C ALA A 88 -4.79 -4.02 -6.25
N GLY A 89 -5.92 -4.60 -6.69
CA GLY A 89 -7.04 -3.86 -7.30
C GLY A 89 -7.63 -2.77 -6.39
N ALA A 90 -7.49 -2.90 -5.06
CA ALA A 90 -7.94 -1.88 -4.12
C ALA A 90 -7.18 -0.56 -4.30
N TYR A 91 -5.88 -0.64 -4.60
CA TYR A 91 -5.03 0.54 -4.81
C TYR A 91 -5.23 1.13 -6.20
N ALA A 92 -5.36 0.28 -7.22
CA ALA A 92 -5.69 0.74 -8.57
C ALA A 92 -7.02 1.53 -8.58
N LEU A 93 -8.04 1.02 -7.88
CA LEU A 93 -9.32 1.72 -7.74
C LEU A 93 -9.17 3.03 -6.95
N ALA A 94 -8.37 3.04 -5.88
CA ALA A 94 -8.11 4.28 -5.13
C ALA A 94 -7.44 5.35 -6.00
N GLY A 95 -6.43 4.98 -6.79
CA GLY A 95 -5.78 5.89 -7.73
C GLY A 95 -6.77 6.45 -8.76
N ALA A 96 -7.64 5.59 -9.32
CA ALA A 96 -8.66 6.01 -10.28
C ALA A 96 -9.68 7.02 -9.71
N LEU A 97 -9.90 7.02 -8.39
CA LEU A 97 -10.83 7.93 -7.71
C LEU A 97 -10.18 9.22 -7.17
N LEU A 98 -8.86 9.35 -7.24
CA LEU A 98 -8.10 10.53 -6.81
C LEU A 98 -7.96 11.61 -7.90
N HIS A 99 -8.61 11.41 -9.05
CA HIS A 99 -8.63 12.30 -10.21
C HIS A 99 -9.80 13.29 -10.16
#